data_AF-A0A8T3Y5I2-F1
#
_entry.id   AF-A0A8T3Y5I2-F1
#
_cell.length_a   1.000
_cell.length_b   1.000
_cell.length_c   1.000
_cell.angle_alpha   90.00
_cell.angle_beta   90.00
_cell.angle_gamma   90.00
#
_symmetry.space_group_name_H-M   'P 1'
#
loop_
_entity.id
_entity.type
_entity.pdbx_description
1 polymer ?
#
loop_
_entity_poly.entity_id
_entity_poly.type
_entity_poly.pdbx_seq_one_letter_code
_entity_poly.pdbx_strand_id
1 'polypeptide(L)' 'MTQACSSCKTPVANMKGAAVFKCPSCGKTDLVRCRHCREIAAAFSCHECGFSGPN' A
#
# COMPACT_ATOMS: atom_id res chain seq x y z
N MET A 1 -16.51 -4.87 2.39
CA MET A 1 -15.54 -3.79 2.16
C MET A 1 -14.20 -4.42 1.84
N THR A 2 -13.76 -4.34 0.58
CA THR A 2 -12.57 -5.05 0.10
C THR A 2 -11.36 -4.14 0.26
N GLN A 3 -10.48 -4.41 1.23
CA GLN A 3 -9.19 -3.72 1.30
C GLN A 3 -8.39 -4.09 0.05
N ALA A 4 -7.91 -3.10 -0.70
CA ALA A 4 -7.15 -3.29 -1.93
C ALA A 4 -5.75 -2.70 -1.76
N CYS A 5 -4.75 -3.34 -2.38
CA CYS A 5 -3.37 -2.83 -2.31
C CYS A 5 -3.22 -1.50 -3.07
N SER A 6 -2.53 -0.54 -2.46
CA SER A 6 -2.23 0.77 -3.07
C SER A 6 -1.38 0.68 -4.35
N SER A 7 -0.51 -0.34 -4.49
CA SER A 7 0.31 -0.53 -5.70
C SER A 7 -0.42 -1.31 -6.80
N CYS A 8 -0.88 -2.54 -6.52
CA CYS A 8 -1.42 -3.44 -7.54
C CYS A 8 -2.95 -3.44 -7.64
N LYS A 9 -3.66 -2.71 -6.77
CA LYS A 9 -5.13 -2.71 -6.63
C LYS A 9 -5.73 -4.10 -6.42
N THR A 10 -4.91 -5.11 -6.14
CA THR A 10 -5.38 -6.47 -5.88
C THR A 10 -6.11 -6.51 -4.53
N PRO A 11 -7.25 -7.22 -4.43
CA PRO A 11 -7.94 -7.40 -3.17
C PRO A 11 -7.06 -8.16 -2.18
N VAL A 12 -6.73 -7.52 -1.05
CA VAL A 12 -5.97 -8.16 0.03
C VAL A 12 -6.85 -8.93 1.01
N ALA A 13 -8.18 -8.86 0.87
CA ALA A 13 -9.13 -9.56 1.75
C ALA A 13 -8.91 -11.08 1.83
N ASN A 14 -8.33 -11.70 0.80
CA ASN A 14 -7.96 -13.12 0.78
C ASN A 14 -6.43 -13.37 0.83
N MET A 15 -5.60 -12.31 0.92
CA MET A 15 -4.15 -12.46 1.01
C MET A 15 -3.68 -12.38 2.46
N LYS A 16 -3.23 -13.51 3.01
CA LYS A 16 -2.49 -13.53 4.28
C LYS A 16 -1.13 -12.83 4.10
N GLY A 17 -0.86 -11.82 4.93
CA GLY A 17 0.40 -11.05 4.90
C GLY A 17 0.29 -9.64 4.31
N ALA A 18 -0.92 -9.08 4.18
CA ALA A 18 -1.08 -7.65 3.93
C ALA A 18 -0.63 -6.82 5.14
N ALA A 19 0.19 -5.80 4.89
CA ALA A 19 0.55 -4.82 5.90
C ALA A 19 -0.28 -3.55 5.70
N VAL A 20 -0.75 -2.99 6.80
CA VAL A 20 -1.42 -1.69 6.84
C VAL A 20 -0.56 -0.76 7.66
N PHE A 21 -0.18 0.37 7.09
CA PHE A 21 0.62 1.38 7.77
C PHE A 21 0.24 2.78 7.30
N LYS A 22 0.41 3.78 8.16
CA LYS A 22 0.18 5.18 7.80
C LYS A 22 1.30 5.66 6.88
N CYS A 23 0.95 6.51 5.92
CA CYS A 23 1.94 7.13 5.05
C CYS A 23 3.01 7.85 5.90
N PRO A 24 4.32 7.56 5.74
CA PRO A 24 5.36 8.19 6.53
C PRO A 24 5.55 9.68 6.20
N SER A 25 5.09 10.13 5.02
CA SER A 25 5.20 11.52 4.61
C SER A 25 4.09 12.41 5.19
N CYS A 26 2.84 11.94 5.21
CA CYS A 26 1.70 12.75 5.64
C CYS A 26 0.98 12.23 6.89
N GLY A 27 1.10 10.94 7.23
CA GLY A 27 0.42 10.31 8.36
C GLY A 27 -1.12 10.21 8.24
N LYS A 28 -1.72 10.80 7.19
CA LYS A 28 -3.18 10.94 7.05
C LYS A 28 -3.85 9.76 6.36
N THR A 29 -3.20 9.16 5.36
CA THR A 29 -3.73 7.99 4.65
C THR A 29 -3.14 6.69 5.20
N ASP A 30 -4.02 5.71 5.43
CA ASP A 30 -3.63 4.32 5.69
C ASP A 30 -3.37 3.60 4.36
N LEU A 31 -2.13 3.18 4.16
CA LEU A 31 -1.67 2.45 2.99
C LEU A 31 -1.72 0.97 3.28
N VAL A 32 -2.42 0.24 2.40
CA VAL A 32 -2.46 -1.21 2.42
C VAL A 32 -1.51 -1.74 1.36
N ARG A 33 -0.58 -2.60 1.75
CA ARG A 33 0.37 -3.25 0.84
C ARG A 33 0.32 -4.77 0.98
N CYS A 34 0.13 -5.46 -0.14
CA CYS A 34 0.22 -6.92 -0.17
C CYS A 34 1.68 -7.36 -0.01
N ARG A 35 1.88 -8.61 0.38
CA ARG A 35 3.21 -9.21 0.55
C ARG A 35 4.05 -9.10 -0.73
N HIS A 36 3.47 -9.43 -1.88
CA HIS A 36 4.18 -9.39 -3.16
C HIS A 36 4.72 -7.98 -3.47
N CYS A 37 3.89 -6.94 -3.38
CA CYS A 37 4.34 -5.56 -3.58
C CYS A 37 5.37 -5.08 -2.56
N ARG A 38 5.39 -5.65 -1.34
CA ARG A 38 6.47 -5.40 -0.37
C ARG A 38 7.76 -6.10 -0.78
N GLU A 39 7.69 -7.34 -1.27
CA GLU A 39 8.86 -8.12 -1.72
C GLU A 39 9.55 -7.48 -2.93
N ILE A 40 8.77 -6.98 -3.90
CA ILE A 40 9.31 -6.29 -5.08
C ILE A 40 9.49 -4.78 -4.88
N ALA A 41 9.32 -4.29 -3.64
CA ALA A 41 9.34 -2.85 -3.31
C ALA A 41 8.58 -1.98 -4.32
N ALA A 42 7.39 -2.45 -4.75
CA ALA A 42 6.64 -1.83 -5.83
C ALA A 42 6.42 -0.33 -5.56
N ALA A 43 6.40 0.49 -6.60
CA ALA A 43 6.01 1.88 -6.43
C ALA A 43 4.59 1.96 -5.85
N PHE A 44 4.41 2.77 -4.81
CA PHE A 44 3.09 3.19 -4.36
C PHE A 44 3.07 4.71 -4.28
N SER A 45 1.93 5.29 -4.66
CA SER A 45 1.72 6.73 -4.60
C SER A 45 0.62 7.03 -3.59
N CYS A 46 0.94 7.90 -2.63
CA CYS A 46 -0.03 8.43 -1.69
C CYS A 46 -0.85 9.53 -2.37
N HIS A 47 -2.19 9.39 -2.30
CA HIS A 47 -3.10 10.36 -2.93
C HIS A 47 -3.15 11.72 -2.22
N GLU A 48 -2.79 11.77 -0.93
CA GLU A 48 -2.84 12.99 -0.11
C GLU A 48 -1.61 13.89 -0.30
N CYS A 49 -0.42 13.30 -0.36
CA CYS A 49 0.85 14.06 -0.40
C CYS A 49 1.62 13.90 -1.70
N GLY A 50 1.15 13.06 -2.62
CA GLY A 50 1.90 12.72 -3.83
C GLY A 50 3.19 11.92 -3.57
N PHE A 51 3.41 11.49 -2.32
CA PHE A 51 4.56 10.66 -1.96
C PHE A 51 4.52 9.38 -2.76
N SER A 52 5.39 9.31 -3.75
CA SER A 52 5.65 8.12 -4.52
C SER A 52 6.84 7.45 -3.86
N GLY A 53 6.60 6.35 -3.15
CA GLY A 53 7.63 5.54 -2.50
C GLY A 53 7.95 4.33 -3.36
N PRO A 54 9.13 4.25 -3.97
CA PRO A 54 9.47 3.15 -4.85
C PRO A 54 10.85 2.52 -4.57
N ASN A 55 11.00 1.27 -5.02
CA ASN A 55 12.25 0.54 -5.29
C ASN A 55 13.10 0.12 -4.10
#